data_AF-A0A921IM07-F1
#
_entry.id   AF-A0A921IM07-F1
#
_cell.length_a   1.000
_cell.length_b   1.000
_cell.length_c   1.000
_cell.angle_alpha   90.00
_cell.angle_beta   90.00
_cell.angle_gamma   90.00
#
_symmetry.space_group_name_H-M   'P 1'
#
loop_
_entity.id
_entity.type
_entity.pdbx_description
1 polymer ?
#
loop_
_entity_poly.entity_id
_entity_poly.type
_entity_poly.pdbx_seq_one_letter_code
_entity_poly.pdbx_strand_id
1 'polypeptide(L)'
;MFCTKCGAELPEGTKFCPACGTPTAAAGVASSTAPATPSPEAGAQSSEDPLARFWNSPKFGWAAVYFNRVLNYVYIGLGLLLLAYGWWAIALVLIIGGSVGAYSVLSRKYHRTHTKCPACGQRVKIGDATCKKCGASLPVQQVKPDTLQEAELEDSANGRFYSLKVKKITLLCTPLLIPFIIILFSVAGDSILGTPVYQIQNAVFSQYGSQTVEQVVDDNFRGPEWSSEKLDENSSIVYVEGYMPLYSEDVRLTFYYEDQGDGTFQYSINSVALLDSGEIYTDFWNIALFMELLYS
;
A
#
# COMPACT_ATOMS: atom_id res chain seq x y z
N MET A 1 -42.06 -42.97 27.48
CA MET A 1 -42.16 -41.49 27.66
C MET A 1 -41.97 -40.82 26.30
N PHE A 2 -42.60 -39.69 25.95
CA PHE A 2 -42.43 -39.09 24.60
C PHE A 2 -41.40 -37.96 24.56
N CYS A 3 -40.73 -37.80 23.42
CA CYS A 3 -39.71 -36.77 23.22
C CYS A 3 -40.40 -35.40 23.17
N THR A 4 -39.98 -34.48 24.04
CA THR A 4 -40.54 -33.12 24.08
C THR A 4 -40.24 -32.28 22.83
N LYS A 5 -39.32 -32.74 21.97
CA LYS A 5 -38.94 -32.06 20.72
C LYS A 5 -39.56 -32.64 19.45
N CYS A 6 -39.73 -33.95 19.35
CA CYS A 6 -40.25 -34.59 18.12
C CYS A 6 -41.47 -35.48 18.33
N GLY A 7 -41.90 -35.69 19.58
CA GLY A 7 -43.07 -36.52 19.89
C GLY A 7 -42.84 -38.03 19.78
N ALA A 8 -41.64 -38.50 19.41
CA ALA A 8 -41.34 -39.93 19.32
C ALA A 8 -41.33 -40.61 20.70
N GLU A 9 -41.78 -41.86 20.76
CA GLU A 9 -41.79 -42.67 21.97
C GLU A 9 -40.36 -43.09 22.35
N LEU A 10 -39.93 -42.73 23.56
CA LEU A 10 -38.63 -43.11 24.11
C LEU A 10 -38.74 -44.36 24.98
N PRO A 11 -37.82 -45.33 24.77
CA PRO A 11 -37.60 -46.43 25.70
C PRO A 11 -37.07 -45.92 27.05
N GLU A 12 -37.44 -46.61 28.13
CA GLU A 12 -36.96 -46.33 29.50
C GLU A 12 -35.43 -46.40 29.57
N GLY A 13 -34.77 -45.37 30.12
CA GLY A 13 -33.32 -45.34 30.37
C GLY A 13 -32.42 -44.80 29.24
N THR A 14 -32.95 -44.38 28.10
CA THR A 14 -32.14 -43.77 27.03
C THR A 14 -31.76 -42.33 27.36
N LYS A 15 -30.47 -42.00 27.30
CA LYS A 15 -29.93 -40.64 27.56
C LYS A 15 -30.20 -39.63 26.43
N PHE A 16 -30.48 -40.13 25.22
CA PHE A 16 -30.74 -39.32 24.03
C PHE A 16 -31.87 -39.95 23.20
N CYS A 17 -32.68 -39.12 22.54
CA CYS A 17 -33.75 -39.57 21.66
C CYS A 17 -33.16 -40.18 20.37
N PRO A 18 -33.47 -41.45 20.03
CA PRO A 18 -32.92 -42.09 18.82
C PRO A 18 -33.45 -41.49 17.51
N ALA A 19 -34.60 -40.81 17.54
CA ALA A 19 -35.21 -40.21 16.36
C ALA A 19 -34.66 -38.80 16.01
N CYS A 20 -34.21 -38.03 17.00
CA CYS A 20 -33.79 -36.63 16.77
C CYS A 20 -32.51 -36.20 17.52
N GLY A 21 -31.90 -37.08 18.32
CA GLY A 21 -30.63 -36.84 19.01
C GLY A 21 -30.69 -35.96 20.26
N THR A 22 -31.87 -35.50 20.68
CA THR A 22 -31.99 -34.61 21.85
C THR A 22 -31.85 -35.34 23.18
N PRO A 23 -31.07 -34.81 24.16
CA PRO A 23 -30.89 -35.45 25.46
C PRO A 23 -32.17 -35.43 26.30
N THR A 24 -32.44 -36.51 27.03
CA THR A 24 -33.60 -36.62 27.92
C THR A 24 -33.23 -36.23 29.35
N ALA A 25 -34.10 -35.45 29.99
CA ALA A 25 -33.88 -34.81 31.30
C ALA A 25 -33.88 -35.77 32.51
N ALA A 26 -33.89 -37.09 32.31
CA ALA A 26 -34.02 -38.09 33.38
C ALA A 26 -32.69 -38.62 33.94
N ALA A 27 -31.55 -38.02 33.56
CA ALA A 27 -30.23 -38.40 34.10
C ALA A 27 -29.60 -37.25 34.89
N GLY A 28 -30.09 -37.04 36.10
CA GLY A 28 -29.42 -36.22 37.09
C GLY A 28 -30.10 -36.30 38.45
N VAL A 29 -29.55 -37.09 39.39
CA VAL A 29 -28.97 -36.61 40.66
C VAL A 29 -28.60 -37.76 41.62
N ALA A 30 -27.33 -37.80 42.03
CA ALA A 30 -26.80 -38.22 43.35
C ALA A 30 -25.30 -37.92 43.34
N SER A 31 -24.60 -37.31 44.30
CA SER A 31 -24.87 -36.58 45.56
C SER A 31 -23.50 -35.95 45.91
N SER A 32 -23.35 -34.64 46.09
CA SER A 32 -23.40 -33.89 47.36
C SER A 32 -22.05 -33.71 48.10
N THR A 33 -21.71 -32.43 48.36
CA THR A 33 -21.14 -31.86 49.61
C THR A 33 -19.62 -31.71 49.79
N ALA A 34 -19.19 -30.46 50.03
CA ALA A 34 -17.85 -30.00 50.45
C ALA A 34 -17.53 -30.32 51.93
N PRO A 35 -16.26 -30.34 52.37
CA PRO A 35 -15.63 -29.10 52.87
C PRO A 35 -14.12 -28.91 52.62
N ALA A 36 -13.73 -27.62 52.50
CA ALA A 36 -12.48 -26.96 52.90
C ALA A 36 -11.10 -27.41 52.32
N THR A 37 -10.65 -26.63 51.30
CA THR A 37 -9.35 -25.91 51.14
C THR A 37 -8.04 -26.62 51.58
N PRO A 38 -7.02 -26.73 50.70
CA PRO A 38 -6.22 -25.54 50.38
C PRO A 38 -6.03 -25.26 48.88
N SER A 39 -6.13 -23.97 48.55
CA SER A 39 -5.39 -23.29 47.48
C SER A 39 -5.55 -23.76 46.02
N PRO A 40 -6.09 -22.90 45.15
CA PRO A 40 -5.71 -22.89 43.75
C PRO A 40 -4.92 -21.60 43.43
N GLU A 41 -3.61 -21.76 43.24
CA GLU A 41 -2.93 -21.03 42.16
C GLU A 41 -3.62 -21.41 40.84
N ALA A 42 -4.60 -20.62 40.40
CA ALA A 42 -5.06 -20.58 39.02
C ALA A 42 -6.15 -19.51 38.90
N GLY A 43 -5.73 -18.28 38.64
CA GLY A 43 -6.65 -17.18 38.43
C GLY A 43 -5.91 -15.89 38.19
N ALA A 44 -4.88 -15.95 37.34
CA ALA A 44 -4.42 -14.77 36.64
C ALA A 44 -5.63 -14.23 35.88
N GLN A 45 -6.36 -13.30 36.51
CA GLN A 45 -7.20 -12.36 35.81
C GLN A 45 -6.24 -11.61 34.91
N SER A 46 -6.15 -12.07 33.67
CA SER A 46 -5.56 -11.28 32.60
C SER A 46 -6.31 -9.96 32.64
N SER A 47 -5.65 -8.92 33.13
CA SER A 47 -5.95 -7.57 32.72
C SER A 47 -5.89 -7.58 31.20
N GLU A 48 -7.01 -7.84 30.55
CA GLU A 48 -7.08 -7.78 29.09
C GLU A 48 -6.70 -6.35 28.76
N ASP A 49 -5.50 -6.21 28.20
CA ASP A 49 -4.95 -4.95 27.73
C ASP A 49 -6.06 -4.24 26.94
N PRO A 50 -6.42 -2.98 27.26
CA PRO A 50 -7.45 -2.24 26.56
C PRO A 50 -7.30 -2.29 25.03
N LEU A 51 -6.05 -2.36 24.55
CA LEU A 51 -5.73 -2.53 23.14
C LEU A 51 -6.16 -3.89 22.58
N ALA A 52 -5.95 -4.98 23.31
CA ALA A 52 -6.35 -6.33 22.89
C ALA A 52 -7.87 -6.46 22.79
N ARG A 53 -8.61 -5.86 23.75
CA ARG A 53 -10.07 -5.82 23.73
C ARG A 53 -10.60 -5.03 22.53
N PHE A 54 -9.99 -3.89 22.23
CA PHE A 54 -10.34 -3.10 21.05
C PHE A 54 -10.04 -3.87 19.75
N TRP A 55 -8.85 -4.45 19.64
CA TRP A 55 -8.38 -5.18 18.47
C TRP A 55 -9.26 -6.39 18.13
N ASN A 56 -9.76 -7.09 19.14
CA ASN A 56 -10.61 -8.27 18.96
C ASN A 56 -12.12 -7.94 18.83
N SER A 57 -12.50 -6.67 18.81
CA SER A 57 -13.90 -6.29 18.67
C SER A 57 -14.46 -6.63 17.28
N PRO A 58 -15.67 -7.24 17.17
CA PRO A 58 -16.28 -7.56 15.88
C PRO A 58 -16.54 -6.33 15.02
N LYS A 59 -16.87 -5.19 15.65
CA LYS A 59 -17.11 -3.93 14.94
C LYS A 59 -15.84 -3.43 14.24
N PHE A 60 -14.68 -3.54 14.89
CA PHE A 60 -13.40 -3.15 14.30
C PHE A 60 -12.99 -4.08 13.14
N GLY A 61 -13.23 -5.39 13.28
CA GLY A 61 -13.02 -6.34 12.19
C GLY A 61 -13.85 -6.00 10.95
N TRP A 62 -15.14 -5.72 11.12
CA TRP A 62 -16.02 -5.31 10.03
C TRP A 62 -15.65 -3.95 9.42
N ALA A 63 -15.25 -2.99 10.26
CA ALA A 63 -14.76 -1.69 9.80
C ALA A 63 -13.54 -1.85 8.89
N ALA A 64 -12.58 -2.71 9.27
CA ALA A 64 -11.40 -3.00 8.47
C ALA A 64 -11.74 -3.66 7.13
N VAL A 65 -12.69 -4.60 7.10
CA VAL A 65 -13.17 -5.23 5.86
C VAL A 65 -13.83 -4.20 4.94
N TYR A 66 -14.70 -3.35 5.48
CA TYR A 66 -15.37 -2.31 4.71
C TYR A 66 -14.39 -1.29 4.14
N PHE A 67 -13.46 -0.80 4.97
CA PHE A 67 -12.44 0.16 4.55
C PHE A 67 -11.55 -0.39 3.43
N ASN A 68 -11.09 -1.64 3.53
CA ASN A 68 -10.30 -2.26 2.47
C ASN A 68 -11.08 -2.37 1.14
N ARG A 69 -12.39 -2.66 1.22
CA ARG A 69 -13.25 -2.64 0.04
C ARG A 69 -13.34 -1.26 -0.59
N VAL A 70 -13.49 -0.21 0.22
CA VAL A 70 -13.49 1.18 -0.25
C VAL A 70 -12.13 1.53 -0.88
N LEU A 71 -11.02 1.15 -0.25
CA LEU A 71 -9.67 1.41 -0.76
C LEU A 71 -9.43 0.83 -2.15
N ASN A 72 -9.94 -0.37 -2.46
CA ASN A 72 -9.82 -0.93 -3.80
C ASN A 72 -10.41 0.00 -4.87
N TYR A 73 -11.56 0.62 -4.60
CA TYR A 73 -12.17 1.59 -5.52
C TYR A 73 -11.43 2.93 -5.53
N VAL A 74 -10.88 3.35 -4.39
CA VAL A 74 -10.03 4.55 -4.30
C VAL A 74 -8.77 4.39 -5.16
N TYR A 75 -8.11 3.23 -5.13
CA TYR A 75 -6.93 2.97 -5.98
C TYR A 75 -7.27 2.98 -7.48
N ILE A 76 -8.44 2.44 -7.87
CA ILE A 76 -8.91 2.53 -9.25
C ILE A 76 -9.12 4.00 -9.63
N GLY A 77 -9.81 4.79 -8.81
CA GLY A 77 -10.07 6.21 -9.07
C GLY A 77 -8.78 7.04 -9.14
N LEU A 78 -7.86 6.85 -8.19
CA LEU A 78 -6.56 7.53 -8.18
C LEU A 78 -5.71 7.12 -9.39
N GLY A 79 -5.72 5.84 -9.75
CA GLY A 79 -5.03 5.35 -10.94
C GLY A 79 -5.59 5.97 -12.23
N LEU A 80 -6.91 6.12 -12.36
CA LEU A 80 -7.53 6.81 -13.50
C LEU A 80 -7.14 8.29 -13.57
N LEU A 81 -7.05 8.96 -12.41
CA LEU A 81 -6.57 10.34 -12.33
C LEU A 81 -5.10 10.44 -12.78
N LEU A 82 -4.22 9.59 -12.24
CA LEU A 82 -2.80 9.58 -12.62
C LEU A 82 -2.58 9.24 -14.09
N LEU A 83 -3.43 8.39 -14.68
CA LEU A 83 -3.42 8.08 -16.10
C LEU A 83 -3.70 9.35 -16.93
N ALA A 84 -4.66 10.18 -16.50
CA ALA A 84 -4.98 11.45 -17.16
C ALA A 84 -3.85 12.49 -17.03
N TYR A 85 -3.06 12.42 -15.95
CA TYR A 85 -1.87 13.26 -15.72
C TYR A 85 -0.59 12.75 -16.42
N GLY A 86 -0.67 11.67 -17.21
CA GLY A 86 0.48 11.14 -17.96
C GLY A 86 1.37 10.15 -17.18
N TRP A 87 1.03 9.83 -15.94
CA TRP A 87 1.79 8.92 -15.08
C TRP A 87 1.35 7.46 -15.29
N TRP A 88 1.54 6.97 -16.50
CA TRP A 88 0.97 5.69 -16.97
C TRP A 88 1.47 4.47 -16.19
N ALA A 89 2.75 4.41 -15.81
CA ALA A 89 3.31 3.24 -15.11
C ALA A 89 2.67 3.04 -13.73
N ILE A 90 2.60 4.10 -12.92
CA ILE A 90 2.00 4.05 -11.57
C ILE A 90 0.47 3.89 -11.68
N ALA A 91 -0.16 4.56 -12.65
CA ALA A 91 -1.59 4.44 -12.91
C ALA A 91 -2.01 2.99 -13.19
N LEU A 92 -1.31 2.28 -14.09
CA LEU A 92 -1.64 0.89 -14.44
C LEU A 92 -1.53 -0.04 -13.23
N VAL A 93 -0.50 0.11 -12.40
CA VAL A 93 -0.32 -0.70 -11.20
C VAL A 93 -1.48 -0.51 -10.22
N LEU A 94 -1.89 0.73 -9.96
CA LEU A 94 -3.00 1.04 -9.06
C LEU A 94 -4.35 0.53 -9.59
N ILE A 95 -4.61 0.69 -10.90
CA ILE A 95 -5.84 0.20 -11.53
C ILE A 95 -5.91 -1.33 -11.49
N ILE A 96 -4.82 -2.02 -11.84
CA ILE A 96 -4.78 -3.49 -11.83
C ILE A 96 -4.96 -4.01 -10.40
N GLY A 97 -4.19 -3.48 -9.44
CA GLY A 97 -4.28 -3.88 -8.04
C GLY A 97 -5.68 -3.66 -7.46
N GLY A 98 -6.25 -2.47 -7.65
CA GLY A 98 -7.61 -2.16 -7.19
C GLY A 98 -8.68 -3.02 -7.87
N SER A 99 -8.54 -3.29 -9.18
CA SER A 99 -9.49 -4.12 -9.94
C SER A 99 -9.45 -5.59 -9.51
N VAL A 100 -8.27 -6.16 -9.29
CA VAL A 100 -8.12 -7.52 -8.74
C VAL A 100 -8.72 -7.60 -7.35
N GLY A 101 -8.48 -6.60 -6.50
CA GLY A 101 -9.10 -6.47 -5.18
C GLY A 101 -10.63 -6.45 -5.25
N ALA A 102 -11.20 -5.57 -6.07
CA ALA A 102 -12.65 -5.45 -6.27
C ALA A 102 -13.26 -6.73 -6.85
N TYR A 103 -12.61 -7.34 -7.84
CA TYR A 103 -13.03 -8.61 -8.44
C TYR A 103 -13.06 -9.73 -7.41
N SER A 104 -12.05 -9.84 -6.55
CA SER A 104 -12.00 -10.86 -5.49
C SER A 104 -13.19 -10.75 -4.53
N VAL A 105 -13.64 -9.53 -4.20
CA VAL A 105 -14.78 -9.28 -3.32
C VAL A 105 -16.09 -9.66 -4.02
N LEU A 106 -16.24 -9.26 -5.28
CA LEU A 106 -17.43 -9.58 -6.08
C LEU A 106 -17.56 -11.09 -6.32
N SER A 107 -16.45 -11.74 -6.67
CA SER A 107 -16.39 -13.19 -6.90
C SER A 107 -16.78 -13.98 -5.64
N ARG A 108 -16.31 -13.55 -4.46
CA ARG A 108 -16.74 -14.14 -3.17
C ARG A 108 -18.24 -14.02 -2.94
N LYS A 109 -18.79 -12.81 -3.13
CA LYS A 109 -20.25 -12.59 -2.97
C LYS A 109 -21.04 -13.45 -3.95
N TYR A 110 -20.54 -13.62 -5.17
CA TYR A 110 -21.15 -14.48 -6.18
C TYR A 110 -21.15 -15.95 -5.75
N HIS A 111 -20.01 -16.49 -5.31
CA HIS A 111 -19.90 -17.88 -4.86
C HIS A 111 -20.73 -18.20 -3.61
N ARG A 112 -20.88 -17.27 -2.68
CA ARG A 112 -21.72 -17.46 -1.49
C ARG A 112 -23.22 -17.42 -1.77
N THR A 113 -23.63 -16.79 -2.86
CA THR A 113 -25.04 -16.63 -3.22
C THR A 113 -25.49 -17.57 -4.33
N HIS A 114 -24.58 -18.32 -4.96
CA HIS A 114 -24.90 -19.21 -6.07
C HIS A 114 -24.38 -20.63 -5.84
N THR A 115 -25.27 -21.61 -6.00
CA THR A 115 -24.97 -23.05 -5.89
C THR A 115 -25.19 -23.73 -7.24
N LYS A 116 -24.67 -24.95 -7.44
CA LYS A 116 -24.88 -25.72 -8.67
C LYS A 116 -26.17 -26.55 -8.54
N CYS A 117 -27.01 -26.53 -9.58
CA CYS A 117 -28.21 -27.34 -9.64
C CYS A 117 -27.84 -28.83 -9.69
N PRO A 118 -28.42 -29.69 -8.83
CA PRO A 118 -28.10 -31.12 -8.80
C PRO A 118 -28.61 -31.88 -10.05
N ALA A 119 -29.64 -31.36 -10.74
CA ALA A 119 -30.22 -32.02 -11.90
C ALA A 119 -29.53 -31.64 -13.23
N CYS A 120 -29.11 -30.38 -13.41
CA CYS A 120 -28.60 -29.89 -14.69
C CYS A 120 -27.22 -29.21 -14.62
N GLY A 121 -26.64 -29.06 -13.42
CA GLY A 121 -25.33 -28.43 -13.21
C GLY A 121 -25.28 -26.90 -13.36
N GLN A 122 -26.39 -26.23 -13.73
CA GLN A 122 -26.41 -24.77 -13.85
C GLN A 122 -26.21 -24.08 -12.50
N ARG A 123 -25.47 -22.97 -12.47
CA ARG A 123 -25.40 -22.09 -11.29
C ARG A 123 -26.72 -21.35 -11.09
N VAL A 124 -27.31 -21.51 -9.91
CA VAL A 124 -28.59 -20.94 -9.49
C VAL A 124 -28.41 -20.17 -8.19
N LYS A 125 -29.19 -19.12 -7.97
CA LYS A 125 -29.09 -18.33 -6.75
C LYS A 125 -29.71 -19.09 -5.58
N ILE A 126 -29.03 -19.11 -4.44
CA ILE A 126 -29.50 -19.73 -3.20
C ILE A 126 -30.74 -18.96 -2.73
N GLY A 127 -31.86 -19.66 -2.60
CA GLY A 127 -33.18 -19.10 -2.27
C GLY A 127 -34.22 -19.18 -3.41
N ASP A 128 -33.81 -19.48 -4.64
CA ASP A 128 -34.77 -19.75 -5.72
C ASP A 128 -35.44 -21.11 -5.51
N ALA A 129 -36.78 -21.17 -5.58
CA ALA A 129 -37.53 -22.42 -5.38
C ALA A 129 -37.37 -23.42 -6.55
N THR A 130 -37.12 -22.92 -7.76
CA THR A 130 -37.05 -23.72 -8.99
C THR A 130 -35.88 -23.30 -9.88
N CYS A 131 -35.27 -24.26 -10.58
CA CYS A 131 -34.22 -23.99 -11.54
C CYS A 131 -34.81 -23.44 -12.85
N LYS A 132 -34.38 -22.24 -13.27
CA LYS A 132 -34.86 -21.59 -14.51
C LYS A 132 -34.54 -22.34 -15.81
N LYS A 133 -33.59 -23.28 -15.81
CA LYS A 133 -33.20 -24.04 -17.01
C LYS A 133 -33.85 -25.41 -17.12
N CYS A 134 -33.91 -26.17 -16.03
CA CYS A 134 -34.44 -27.54 -16.05
C CYS A 134 -35.76 -27.73 -15.31
N GLY A 135 -36.28 -26.69 -14.65
CA GLY A 135 -37.54 -26.77 -13.89
C GLY A 135 -37.46 -27.56 -12.58
N ALA A 136 -36.31 -28.17 -12.25
CA ALA A 136 -36.15 -28.95 -11.03
C ALA A 136 -36.34 -28.08 -9.78
N SER A 137 -37.06 -28.61 -8.78
CA SER A 137 -37.19 -28.00 -7.46
C SER A 137 -35.85 -28.02 -6.73
N LEU A 138 -35.41 -26.87 -6.25
CA LEU A 138 -34.13 -26.76 -5.55
C LEU A 138 -34.35 -26.98 -4.04
N PRO A 139 -33.46 -27.73 -3.36
CA PRO A 139 -33.52 -27.84 -1.91
C PRO A 139 -33.26 -26.47 -1.28
N VAL A 140 -33.97 -26.16 -0.19
CA VAL A 140 -33.79 -24.90 0.56
C VAL A 140 -32.39 -24.91 1.20
N GLN A 141 -31.42 -24.36 0.49
CA GLN A 141 -30.10 -24.07 1.04
C GLN A 141 -30.14 -22.68 1.70
N GLN A 142 -29.61 -22.58 2.91
CA GLN A 142 -29.42 -21.30 3.60
C GLN A 142 -28.14 -20.65 3.08
N VAL A 143 -28.17 -19.35 2.83
CA VAL A 143 -26.95 -18.59 2.52
C VAL A 143 -26.06 -18.63 3.76
N LYS A 144 -24.82 -19.12 3.62
CA LYS A 144 -23.85 -19.13 4.71
C LYS A 144 -23.67 -17.70 5.23
N PRO A 145 -23.93 -17.43 6.54
CA PRO A 145 -23.86 -16.09 7.08
C PRO A 145 -22.43 -15.54 6.92
N ASP A 146 -22.31 -14.26 6.61
CA ASP A 146 -21.00 -13.63 6.51
C ASP A 146 -20.48 -13.35 7.93
N THR A 147 -19.70 -14.28 8.48
CA THR A 147 -19.06 -14.12 9.80
C THR A 147 -17.58 -13.77 9.65
N LEU A 148 -17.02 -13.03 10.61
CA LEU A 148 -15.62 -12.61 10.55
C LEU A 148 -14.64 -13.79 10.58
N GLN A 149 -14.95 -14.85 11.33
CA GLN A 149 -14.13 -16.05 11.38
C GLN A 149 -14.09 -16.77 10.03
N GLU A 150 -15.23 -16.87 9.35
CA GLU A 150 -15.29 -17.52 8.04
C GLU A 150 -14.67 -16.66 6.96
N ALA A 151 -14.81 -15.33 7.04
CA ALA A 151 -14.09 -14.39 6.20
C ALA A 151 -12.56 -14.51 6.38
N GLU A 152 -12.09 -14.65 7.62
CA GLU A 152 -10.66 -14.82 7.93
C GLU A 152 -10.11 -16.16 7.41
N LEU A 153 -10.87 -17.25 7.54
CA LEU A 153 -10.50 -18.56 6.98
C LEU A 153 -10.43 -18.54 5.45
N GLU A 154 -11.41 -17.92 4.79
CA GLU A 154 -11.45 -17.79 3.33
C GLU A 154 -10.33 -16.87 2.80
N ASP A 155 -10.02 -15.78 3.53
CA ASP A 155 -8.91 -14.89 3.20
C ASP A 155 -7.55 -15.57 3.41
N SER A 156 -7.40 -16.37 4.48
CA SER A 156 -6.17 -17.12 4.77
C SER A 156 -5.84 -18.13 3.67
N ALA A 157 -6.87 -18.77 3.09
CA ALA A 157 -6.72 -19.68 1.96
C ALA A 157 -6.26 -18.98 0.66
N ASN A 158 -6.53 -17.68 0.51
CA ASN A 158 -6.17 -16.89 -0.67
C ASN A 158 -4.82 -16.15 -0.52
N GLY A 159 -4.07 -16.39 0.57
CA GLY A 159 -2.71 -15.90 0.78
C GLY A 159 -2.55 -14.87 1.90
N ARG A 160 -1.29 -14.67 2.35
CA ARG A 160 -0.95 -13.85 3.54
C ARG A 160 -1.40 -12.39 3.46
N PHE A 161 -1.45 -11.80 2.27
CA PHE A 161 -1.81 -10.40 2.07
C PHE A 161 -3.29 -10.07 2.31
N TYR A 162 -4.16 -11.08 2.39
CA TYR A 162 -5.61 -10.89 2.57
C TYR A 162 -6.10 -11.09 4.00
N SER A 163 -5.20 -11.42 4.94
CA SER A 163 -5.55 -11.69 6.35
C SER A 163 -6.27 -10.52 7.03
N LEU A 164 -7.21 -10.83 7.93
CA LEU A 164 -7.92 -9.85 8.74
C LEU A 164 -6.96 -8.97 9.57
N LYS A 165 -5.82 -9.52 10.02
CA LYS A 165 -4.78 -8.76 10.72
C LYS A 165 -4.20 -7.67 9.83
N VAL A 166 -3.87 -7.99 8.57
CA VAL A 166 -3.34 -7.02 7.60
C VAL A 166 -4.39 -5.94 7.33
N LYS A 167 -5.66 -6.30 7.11
CA LYS A 167 -6.75 -5.32 6.90
C LYS A 167 -6.90 -4.33 8.07
N LYS A 168 -6.79 -4.82 9.31
CA LYS A 168 -6.83 -3.97 10.53
C LYS A 168 -5.64 -3.02 10.61
N ILE A 169 -4.44 -3.49 10.26
CA ILE A 169 -3.24 -2.65 10.18
C ILE A 169 -3.40 -1.60 9.08
N THR A 170 -3.85 -1.99 7.88
CA THR A 170 -4.12 -1.08 6.76
C THR A 170 -5.11 0.02 7.15
N LEU A 171 -6.19 -0.31 7.86
CA LEU A 171 -7.16 0.68 8.36
C LEU A 171 -6.51 1.80 9.18
N LEU A 172 -5.49 1.49 9.98
CA LEU A 172 -4.80 2.46 10.83
C LEU A 172 -3.68 3.20 10.10
N CYS A 173 -2.88 2.50 9.29
CA CYS A 173 -1.70 3.07 8.65
C CYS A 173 -2.03 3.91 7.41
N THR A 174 -3.01 3.51 6.58
CA THR A 174 -3.34 4.23 5.34
C THR A 174 -3.69 5.71 5.54
N PRO A 175 -4.54 6.12 6.51
CA PRO A 175 -4.83 7.54 6.73
C PRO A 175 -3.64 8.35 7.24
N LEU A 176 -2.60 7.70 7.80
CA LEU A 176 -1.37 8.37 8.22
C LEU A 176 -0.35 8.47 7.06
N LEU A 177 -0.33 7.49 6.16
CA LEU A 177 0.57 7.47 5.02
C LEU A 177 0.16 8.45 3.92
N ILE A 178 -1.13 8.65 3.68
CA ILE A 178 -1.62 9.58 2.65
C ILE A 178 -1.12 11.02 2.88
N PRO A 179 -1.28 11.66 4.07
CA PRO A 179 -0.75 12.99 4.29
C PRO A 179 0.78 13.01 4.27
N PHE A 180 1.46 11.95 4.71
CA PHE A 180 2.92 11.85 4.61
C PHE A 180 3.40 11.80 3.15
N ILE A 181 2.72 11.04 2.29
CA ILE A 181 2.99 10.98 0.85
C ILE A 181 2.69 12.33 0.21
N ILE A 182 1.58 12.99 0.55
CA ILE A 182 1.26 14.33 0.04
C ILE A 182 2.34 15.33 0.46
N ILE A 183 2.80 15.30 1.71
CA ILE A 183 3.90 16.14 2.19
C ILE A 183 5.19 15.81 1.43
N LEU A 184 5.52 14.54 1.22
CA LEU A 184 6.65 14.13 0.38
C LEU A 184 6.53 14.68 -1.05
N PHE A 185 5.37 14.59 -1.68
CA PHE A 185 5.13 15.14 -3.02
C PHE A 185 5.08 16.68 -3.04
N SER A 186 4.68 17.35 -1.96
CA SER A 186 4.72 18.82 -1.87
C SER A 186 6.11 19.35 -1.52
N VAL A 187 6.94 18.58 -0.82
CA VAL A 187 8.30 18.96 -0.45
C VAL A 187 9.32 18.51 -1.52
N ALA A 188 9.06 17.41 -2.22
CA ALA A 188 9.94 16.85 -3.25
C ALA A 188 9.38 16.94 -4.69
N GLY A 189 8.18 17.51 -4.87
CA GLY A 189 7.54 17.62 -6.19
C GLY A 189 8.31 18.48 -7.18
N ASP A 190 8.99 19.52 -6.68
CA ASP A 190 9.87 20.37 -7.48
C ASP A 190 11.23 19.71 -7.77
N SER A 191 11.57 18.61 -7.08
CA SER A 191 12.94 18.06 -7.07
C SER A 191 13.16 16.84 -7.97
N ILE A 192 12.11 16.20 -8.50
CA ILE A 192 12.27 14.82 -9.03
C ILE A 192 12.25 14.70 -10.57
N LEU A 193 11.70 15.65 -11.34
CA LEU A 193 11.48 15.41 -12.79
C LEU A 193 11.78 16.57 -13.76
N GLY A 194 12.35 17.70 -13.30
CA GLY A 194 12.66 18.84 -14.19
C GLY A 194 13.51 19.94 -13.56
N THR A 195 14.39 19.59 -12.63
CA THR A 195 15.20 20.59 -11.93
C THR A 195 16.21 21.25 -12.88
N PRO A 196 16.54 22.53 -12.67
CA PRO A 196 17.65 23.21 -13.33
C PRO A 196 18.95 22.36 -13.30
N VAL A 197 19.18 21.63 -12.20
CA VAL A 197 20.26 20.64 -12.07
C VAL A 197 20.27 19.63 -13.21
N TYR A 198 19.13 18.97 -13.47
CA TYR A 198 19.04 17.95 -14.53
C TYR A 198 19.32 18.56 -15.91
N GLN A 199 18.83 19.77 -16.18
CA GLN A 199 19.07 20.45 -17.45
C GLN A 199 20.55 20.79 -17.64
N ILE A 200 21.22 21.29 -16.60
CA ILE A 200 22.66 21.57 -16.62
C ILE A 200 23.48 20.28 -16.74
N GLN A 201 23.13 19.21 -16.01
CA GLN A 201 23.80 17.90 -16.11
C GLN A 201 23.83 17.39 -17.56
N ASN A 202 22.73 17.55 -18.29
CA ASN A 202 22.59 17.11 -19.68
C ASN A 202 23.03 18.16 -20.72
N ALA A 203 23.44 19.36 -20.29
CA ALA A 203 23.90 20.41 -21.18
C ALA A 203 25.26 20.04 -21.83
N VAL A 204 25.52 20.57 -23.03
CA VAL A 204 26.76 20.31 -23.78
C VAL A 204 27.37 21.64 -24.21
N PHE A 205 28.51 21.99 -23.60
CA PHE A 205 29.29 23.15 -24.03
C PHE A 205 30.11 22.80 -25.28
N SER A 206 29.43 22.79 -26.43
CA SER A 206 30.00 22.41 -27.74
C SER A 206 31.27 23.18 -28.15
N GLN A 207 31.51 24.35 -27.55
CA GLN A 207 32.73 25.13 -27.75
C GLN A 207 33.98 24.52 -27.08
N TYR A 208 33.81 23.69 -26.05
CA TYR A 208 34.90 23.00 -25.34
C TYR A 208 34.95 21.51 -25.65
N GLY A 209 33.78 20.86 -25.80
CA GLY A 209 33.74 19.45 -26.18
C GLY A 209 32.32 18.91 -26.40
N SER A 210 32.22 17.60 -26.64
CA SER A 210 30.96 16.93 -26.96
C SER A 210 30.32 16.18 -25.79
N GLN A 211 31.03 16.10 -24.65
CA GLN A 211 30.54 15.48 -23.43
C GLN A 211 29.51 16.37 -22.73
N THR A 212 28.64 15.74 -21.92
CA THR A 212 27.71 16.48 -21.07
C THR A 212 28.44 17.06 -19.86
N VAL A 213 27.89 18.11 -19.23
CA VAL A 213 28.47 18.67 -18.00
C VAL A 213 28.57 17.61 -16.91
N GLU A 214 27.58 16.72 -16.78
CA GLU A 214 27.62 15.60 -15.82
C GLU A 214 28.86 14.72 -16.04
N GLN A 215 29.12 14.30 -17.28
CA GLN A 215 30.28 13.47 -17.61
C GLN A 215 31.60 14.17 -17.26
N VAL A 216 31.71 15.45 -17.62
CA VAL A 216 32.90 16.25 -17.35
C VAL A 216 33.13 16.44 -15.85
N VAL A 217 32.06 16.67 -15.09
CA VAL A 217 32.13 16.78 -13.64
C VAL A 217 32.54 15.44 -13.02
N ASP A 218 31.92 14.33 -13.43
CA ASP A 218 32.23 13.00 -12.88
C ASP A 218 33.66 12.54 -13.18
N ASP A 219 34.19 12.91 -14.35
CA ASP A 219 35.57 12.58 -14.74
C ASP A 219 36.59 13.37 -13.88
N ASN A 220 36.29 14.61 -13.53
CA ASN A 220 37.23 15.54 -12.89
C ASN A 220 37.06 15.69 -11.37
N PHE A 221 35.87 15.45 -10.82
CA PHE A 221 35.56 15.66 -9.41
C PHE A 221 35.47 14.33 -8.63
N ARG A 222 35.55 14.41 -7.30
CA ARG A 222 35.30 13.29 -6.37
C ARG A 222 34.17 13.67 -5.43
N GLY A 223 33.11 12.86 -5.46
CA GLY A 223 31.89 13.11 -4.69
C GLY A 223 31.19 14.41 -5.04
N PRO A 224 30.90 14.69 -6.33
CA PRO A 224 30.23 15.93 -6.72
C PRO A 224 28.81 15.99 -6.15
N GLU A 225 28.52 17.05 -5.40
CA GLU A 225 27.19 17.40 -4.93
C GLU A 225 26.59 18.48 -5.82
N TRP A 226 25.36 18.23 -6.26
CA TRP A 226 24.61 19.14 -7.11
C TRP A 226 23.47 19.78 -6.31
N SER A 227 23.35 21.10 -6.40
CA SER A 227 22.24 21.82 -5.81
C SER A 227 21.81 22.97 -6.72
N SER A 228 20.62 23.53 -6.46
CA SER A 228 20.15 24.71 -7.19
C SER A 228 19.38 25.66 -6.29
N GLU A 229 19.55 26.95 -6.53
CA GLU A 229 18.83 28.03 -5.87
C GLU A 229 18.00 28.79 -6.91
N LYS A 230 16.71 28.97 -6.64
CA LYS A 230 15.80 29.68 -7.53
C LYS A 230 16.01 31.19 -7.37
N LEU A 231 16.22 31.90 -8.48
CA LEU A 231 16.36 33.36 -8.51
C LEU A 231 15.00 34.03 -8.72
N ASP A 232 14.28 33.61 -9.76
CA ASP A 232 12.93 34.11 -10.10
C ASP A 232 12.07 32.99 -10.72
N GLU A 233 10.94 33.32 -11.34
CA GLU A 233 10.03 32.33 -11.94
C GLU A 233 10.68 31.45 -13.01
N ASN A 234 11.66 31.98 -13.76
CA ASN A 234 12.26 31.37 -14.94
C ASN A 234 13.77 31.11 -14.80
N SER A 235 14.44 31.76 -13.86
CA SER A 235 15.90 31.68 -13.68
C SER A 235 16.30 30.99 -12.38
N SER A 236 17.44 30.31 -12.41
CA SER A 236 18.01 29.59 -11.27
C SER A 236 19.53 29.55 -11.36
N ILE A 237 20.18 29.43 -10.21
CA ILE A 237 21.61 29.13 -10.10
C ILE A 237 21.76 27.65 -9.78
N VAL A 238 22.67 26.97 -10.47
CA VAL A 238 23.05 25.58 -10.19
C VAL A 238 24.47 25.55 -9.66
N TYR A 239 24.66 24.93 -8.50
CA TYR A 239 25.96 24.74 -7.87
C TYR A 239 26.41 23.29 -8.04
N VAL A 240 27.70 23.12 -8.34
CA VAL A 240 28.39 21.84 -8.34
C VAL A 240 29.57 21.95 -7.41
N GLU A 241 29.61 21.15 -6.36
CA GLU A 241 30.66 21.18 -5.35
C GLU A 241 31.31 19.82 -5.23
N GLY A 242 32.63 19.77 -5.23
CA GLY A 242 33.32 18.52 -4.94
C GLY A 242 34.82 18.67 -4.99
N TYR A 243 35.50 17.62 -4.56
CA TYR A 243 36.96 17.62 -4.51
C TYR A 243 37.54 17.46 -5.91
N MET A 244 38.38 18.41 -6.33
CA MET A 244 39.10 18.33 -7.61
C MET A 244 40.56 17.93 -7.38
N PRO A 245 40.99 16.73 -7.79
CA PRO A 245 42.36 16.27 -7.59
C PRO A 245 43.43 17.17 -8.22
N LEU A 246 43.09 17.87 -9.32
CA LEU A 246 44.03 18.75 -10.01
C LEU A 246 44.44 19.95 -9.15
N TYR A 247 43.48 20.61 -8.49
CA TYR A 247 43.74 21.72 -7.57
C TYR A 247 44.00 21.24 -6.14
N SER A 248 43.81 19.94 -5.88
CA SER A 248 43.94 19.30 -4.57
C SER A 248 43.06 19.93 -3.48
N GLU A 249 41.88 20.41 -3.88
CA GLU A 249 40.97 21.25 -3.08
C GLU A 249 39.51 21.05 -3.52
N ASP A 250 38.56 21.41 -2.66
CA ASP A 250 37.14 21.47 -3.00
C ASP A 250 36.83 22.67 -3.90
N VAL A 251 36.24 22.39 -5.06
CA VAL A 251 35.90 23.39 -6.07
C VAL A 251 34.38 23.49 -6.20
N ARG A 252 33.89 24.72 -6.27
CA ARG A 252 32.49 25.05 -6.55
C ARG A 252 32.34 25.70 -7.93
N LEU A 253 31.60 25.06 -8.81
CA LEU A 253 31.16 25.64 -10.08
C LEU A 253 29.77 26.24 -9.90
N THR A 254 29.57 27.42 -10.46
CA THR A 254 28.28 28.11 -10.43
C THR A 254 27.78 28.32 -11.85
N PHE A 255 26.64 27.73 -12.18
CA PHE A 255 25.98 27.88 -13.48
C PHE A 255 24.72 28.73 -13.35
N TYR A 256 24.49 29.60 -14.31
CA TYR A 256 23.21 30.27 -14.52
C TYR A 256 22.35 29.42 -15.46
N TYR A 257 21.06 29.32 -15.15
CA TYR A 257 20.04 28.65 -15.92
C TYR A 257 18.84 29.58 -16.10
N GLU A 258 18.29 29.65 -17.30
CA GLU A 258 17.08 30.43 -17.60
C GLU A 258 16.17 29.71 -18.61
N ASP A 259 14.93 29.41 -18.21
CA ASP A 259 13.89 28.82 -19.06
C ASP A 259 13.26 29.89 -19.95
N GLN A 260 13.30 29.66 -21.27
CA GLN A 260 12.76 30.58 -22.28
C GLN A 260 11.26 30.44 -22.50
N GLY A 261 10.60 29.44 -21.89
CA GLY A 261 9.15 29.23 -21.97
C GLY A 261 8.65 28.62 -23.29
N ASP A 262 9.55 28.31 -24.22
CA ASP A 262 9.27 27.63 -25.49
C ASP A 262 9.78 26.18 -25.53
N GLY A 263 10.23 25.66 -24.38
CA GLY A 263 10.87 24.35 -24.25
C GLY A 263 12.39 24.38 -24.48
N THR A 264 12.98 25.55 -24.70
CA THR A 264 14.43 25.77 -24.69
C THR A 264 14.89 26.46 -23.40
N PHE A 265 16.17 26.32 -23.08
CA PHE A 265 16.77 26.98 -21.93
C PHE A 265 18.14 27.55 -22.31
N GLN A 266 18.49 28.65 -21.66
CA GLN A 266 19.83 29.23 -21.73
C GLN A 266 20.62 28.83 -20.49
N TYR A 267 21.92 28.66 -20.67
CA TYR A 267 22.82 28.36 -19.57
C TYR A 267 24.21 28.95 -19.81
N SER A 268 24.88 29.31 -18.72
CA SER A 268 26.26 29.80 -18.72
C SER A 268 26.94 29.44 -17.42
N ILE A 269 28.27 29.35 -17.44
CA ILE A 269 29.05 29.28 -16.20
C ILE A 269 29.36 30.71 -15.72
N ASN A 270 29.05 31.00 -14.46
CA ASN A 270 29.20 32.33 -13.86
C ASN A 270 30.49 32.46 -13.05
N SER A 271 30.87 31.40 -12.35
CA SER A 271 32.08 31.42 -11.52
C SER A 271 32.62 30.03 -11.21
N VAL A 272 33.92 30.01 -10.90
CA VAL A 272 34.65 28.88 -10.34
C VAL A 272 35.27 29.35 -9.03
N ALA A 273 34.92 28.71 -7.92
CA ALA A 273 35.46 29.04 -6.60
C ALA A 273 36.27 27.87 -6.04
N LEU A 274 37.47 28.14 -5.57
CA LEU A 274 38.33 27.24 -4.81
C LEU A 274 38.03 27.54 -3.32
N LEU A 275 37.43 26.57 -2.62
CA LEU A 275 36.79 26.81 -1.31
C LEU A 275 37.77 26.88 -0.12
N ASP A 276 38.88 26.16 -0.16
CA ASP A 276 39.93 26.16 0.86
C ASP A 276 40.84 27.41 0.77
N SER A 277 41.21 27.81 -0.44
CA SER A 277 42.03 29.00 -0.73
C SER A 277 41.23 30.29 -0.76
N GLY A 278 39.92 30.20 -1.02
CA GLY A 278 39.01 31.34 -1.14
C GLY A 278 39.16 32.11 -2.45
N GLU A 279 39.84 31.56 -3.45
CA GLU A 279 39.97 32.17 -4.77
C GLU A 279 38.69 31.98 -5.59
N ILE A 280 38.20 33.05 -6.21
CA ILE A 280 36.99 33.01 -7.04
C ILE A 280 37.31 33.64 -8.39
N TYR A 281 37.18 32.84 -9.44
CA TYR A 281 37.31 33.26 -10.83
C TYR A 281 35.94 33.58 -11.40
N THR A 282 35.75 34.82 -11.85
CA THR A 282 34.52 35.31 -12.50
C THR A 282 34.78 35.92 -13.87
N ASP A 283 36.05 36.13 -14.22
CA ASP A 283 36.44 36.66 -15.51
C ASP A 283 36.41 35.58 -16.60
N PHE A 284 36.08 36.03 -17.82
CA PHE A 284 35.94 35.16 -18.97
C PHE A 284 37.18 34.32 -19.27
N TRP A 285 38.39 34.87 -19.08
CA TRP A 285 39.63 34.19 -19.44
C TRP A 285 39.95 33.03 -18.49
N ASN A 286 39.87 33.25 -17.17
CA ASN A 286 40.10 32.19 -16.19
C ASN A 286 39.04 31.09 -16.28
N ILE A 287 37.76 31.47 -16.49
CA ILE A 287 36.68 30.50 -16.70
C ILE A 287 36.92 29.69 -17.98
N ALA A 288 37.28 30.33 -19.09
CA ALA A 288 37.52 29.62 -20.36
C ALA A 288 38.71 28.64 -20.24
N LEU A 289 39.80 29.06 -19.59
CA LEU A 289 40.96 28.20 -19.33
C LEU A 289 40.58 27.00 -18.46
N PHE A 290 39.80 27.23 -17.40
CA PHE A 290 39.33 26.16 -16.52
C PHE A 290 38.43 25.17 -17.27
N MET A 291 37.52 25.66 -18.10
CA MET A 291 36.65 24.81 -18.92
C MET A 291 37.43 24.04 -19.99
N GLU A 292 38.43 24.64 -20.63
CA GLU A 292 39.29 23.95 -21.59
C GLU A 292 40.04 22.79 -20.93
N LEU A 293 40.50 22.98 -19.69
CA LEU A 293 41.15 21.95 -18.91
C LEU A 293 40.19 20.85 -18.42
N LEU A 294 38.95 21.20 -18.09
CA LEU A 294 37.94 20.21 -17.70
C LEU A 294 37.56 19.28 -18.85
N TYR A 295 37.53 19.82 -20.08
CA TYR A 295 37.10 19.10 -21.28
C TYR A 295 38.26 18.44 -22.05
N SER A 296 39.50 18.53 -21.55
CA SER A 296 40.70 17.92 -22.17
C SER A 296 40.96 16.49 -21.70
#